data_AF-A0A1X0QGP3-F1
#
_entry.id   AF-A0A1X0QGP3-F1
#
_cell.length_a   1.000
_cell.length_b   1.000
_cell.length_c   1.000
_cell.angle_alpha   90.00
_cell.angle_beta   90.00
_cell.angle_gamma   90.00
#
_symmetry.space_group_name_H-M   'P 1'
#
loop_
_entity.id
_entity.type
_entity.pdbx_description
1 polymer ?
#
loop_
_entity_poly.entity_id
_entity_poly.type
_entity_poly.pdbx_seq_one_letter_code
_entity_poly.pdbx_strand_id
1 'polypeptide(L)'
;MTTENSNNTSKSKEDEILRNYTDKKTYEVIQYLELVNKSKWTSIKMLILNFINKNKTVVTYDLYIKSILPLYKEKSFIIRKDKNSYGLANIDDI
;
A
#
# COMPACT_ATOMS: atom_id res chain seq x y z
N MET A 1 -5.58 -26.01 33.03
CA MET A 1 -5.61 -24.62 32.53
C MET A 1 -4.26 -24.31 31.92
N THR A 2 -4.21 -24.18 30.59
CA THR A 2 -3.24 -23.35 29.89
C THR A 2 -3.92 -22.97 28.58
N THR A 3 -4.46 -21.76 28.57
CA THR A 3 -5.08 -21.13 27.41
C THR A 3 -4.00 -20.99 26.34
N GLU A 4 -4.08 -21.78 25.26
CA GLU A 4 -3.34 -21.49 24.04
C GLU A 4 -3.84 -20.16 23.51
N ASN A 5 -3.05 -19.12 23.77
CA ASN A 5 -3.32 -17.76 23.33
C ASN A 5 -3.06 -17.69 21.82
N SER A 6 -4.03 -18.18 21.04
CA SER A 6 -4.04 -18.24 19.58
C SER A 6 -4.33 -16.87 18.97
N ASN A 7 -3.58 -15.84 19.37
CA ASN A 7 -3.68 -14.49 18.83
C ASN A 7 -2.28 -13.96 18.46
N ASN A 8 -1.60 -14.57 17.47
CA ASN A 8 -0.45 -13.89 16.83
C ASN A 8 0.04 -14.41 15.46
N THR A 9 -0.65 -15.33 14.78
CA THR A 9 -0.05 -16.10 13.67
C THR A 9 -0.31 -15.57 12.25
N SER A 10 -1.13 -14.54 12.03
CA SER A 10 -1.37 -14.05 10.65
C SER A 10 -0.23 -13.20 10.09
N LYS A 11 0.48 -12.47 10.96
CA LYS A 11 1.58 -11.57 10.55
C LYS A 11 2.77 -12.33 9.97
N SER A 12 3.06 -13.55 10.45
CA SER A 12 4.27 -14.27 10.04
C SER A 12 4.17 -14.90 8.66
N LYS A 13 2.99 -15.35 8.22
CA LYS A 13 2.85 -16.14 6.98
C LYS A 13 3.03 -15.28 5.73
N GLU A 14 2.45 -14.09 5.70
CA GLU A 14 2.59 -13.19 4.55
C GLU A 14 4.03 -12.69 4.40
N ASP A 15 4.67 -12.38 5.51
CA ASP A 15 6.06 -11.90 5.51
C ASP A 15 7.04 -13.01 5.14
N GLU A 16 6.73 -14.26 5.52
CA GLU A 16 7.46 -15.45 5.06
C GLU A 16 7.30 -15.68 3.55
N ILE A 17 6.08 -15.54 3.01
CA ILE A 17 5.84 -15.63 1.56
C ILE A 17 6.63 -14.54 0.83
N LEU A 18 6.57 -13.29 1.31
CA LEU A 18 7.34 -12.20 0.72
C LEU A 18 8.84 -12.51 0.73
N ARG A 19 9.38 -12.97 1.86
CA ARG A 19 10.81 -13.31 1.98
C ARG A 19 11.24 -14.44 1.03
N ASN A 20 10.37 -15.42 0.79
CA ASN A 20 10.70 -16.59 -0.02
C ASN A 20 10.43 -16.38 -1.53
N TYR A 21 9.50 -15.50 -1.89
CA TYR A 21 9.05 -15.28 -3.26
C TYR A 21 9.36 -13.87 -3.80
N THR A 22 10.25 -13.13 -3.14
CA THR A 22 10.83 -11.90 -3.70
C THR A 22 12.34 -12.00 -3.70
N ASP A 23 13.00 -11.41 -4.70
CA ASP A 23 14.45 -11.28 -4.66
C ASP A 23 14.87 -10.26 -3.58
N LYS A 24 16.09 -10.41 -3.08
CA LYS A 24 16.62 -9.58 -1.98
C LYS A 24 16.41 -8.08 -2.22
N LYS A 25 16.68 -7.61 -3.43
CA LYS A 25 16.54 -6.20 -3.81
C LYS A 25 15.08 -5.73 -3.71
N THR A 26 14.12 -6.51 -4.22
CA THR A 26 12.69 -6.16 -4.13
C THR A 26 12.22 -6.18 -2.69
N TYR A 27 12.64 -7.18 -1.92
CA TYR A 27 12.31 -7.27 -0.50
C TYR A 27 12.77 -6.02 0.26
N GLU A 28 14.02 -5.59 0.08
CA GLU A 28 14.56 -4.38 0.71
C GLU A 28 13.78 -3.12 0.33
N VAL A 29 13.40 -2.97 -0.94
CA VAL A 29 12.60 -1.83 -1.41
C VAL A 29 11.21 -1.81 -0.77
N ILE A 30 10.56 -2.97 -0.65
CA ILE A 30 9.25 -3.08 0.01
C ILE A 30 9.38 -2.75 1.50
N GLN A 31 10.41 -3.26 2.17
CA GLN A 31 10.66 -2.97 3.59
C GLN A 31 10.92 -1.47 3.82
N TYR A 32 11.72 -0.84 2.96
CA TYR A 32 11.92 0.62 3.03
C TYR A 32 10.62 1.40 2.82
N LEU A 33 9.78 0.96 1.88
CA LEU A 33 8.48 1.57 1.63
C LEU A 33 7.55 1.50 2.86
N GLU A 34 7.64 0.43 3.65
CA GLU A 34 6.90 0.30 4.92
C GLU A 34 7.23 1.44 5.89
N LEU A 35 8.52 1.78 6.00
CA LEU A 35 9.02 2.84 6.87
C LEU A 35 8.60 4.23 6.40
N VAL A 36 8.58 4.46 5.09
CA VAL A 36 8.28 5.78 4.50
C VAL A 36 6.78 6.04 4.41
N ASN A 37 5.99 5.06 3.96
CA ASN A 37 4.55 5.21 3.79
C ASN A 37 3.83 3.86 3.92
N LYS A 38 3.41 3.56 5.14
CA LYS A 38 2.70 2.33 5.50
C LYS A 38 1.40 2.08 4.70
N SER A 39 0.70 3.14 4.30
CA SER A 39 -0.53 3.01 3.50
C SER A 39 -0.22 2.52 2.08
N LYS A 40 0.79 3.13 1.44
CA LYS A 40 1.29 2.72 0.14
C LYS A 40 1.88 1.32 0.18
N TRP A 41 2.65 1.01 1.23
CA TRP A 41 3.18 -0.32 1.47
C TRP A 41 2.10 -1.40 1.53
N THR A 42 1.04 -1.21 2.33
CA THR A 42 -0.03 -2.21 2.46
C THR A 42 -0.67 -2.53 1.10
N SER A 43 -0.92 -1.50 0.29
CA SER A 43 -1.50 -1.67 -1.05
C SER A 43 -0.56 -2.43 -1.98
N ILE A 44 0.73 -2.08 -1.98
CA ILE A 44 1.73 -2.74 -2.81
C ILE A 44 1.97 -4.18 -2.34
N LYS A 45 2.04 -4.43 -1.04
CA LYS A 45 2.15 -5.77 -0.44
C LYS A 45 1.02 -6.68 -0.94
N MET A 46 -0.23 -6.20 -0.93
CA MET A 46 -1.37 -6.97 -1.44
C MET A 46 -1.25 -7.29 -2.93
N LEU A 47 -0.78 -6.35 -3.75
CA LEU A 47 -0.55 -6.60 -5.18
C LEU A 47 0.53 -7.66 -5.41
N ILE A 48 1.61 -7.62 -4.63
CA ILE A 48 2.71 -8.59 -4.71
C ILE A 48 2.25 -9.98 -4.29
N LEU A 49 1.55 -10.10 -3.15
CA LEU A 49 1.00 -11.38 -2.68
C LEU A 49 0.03 -11.98 -3.70
N ASN A 50 -0.87 -11.17 -4.27
CA ASN A 50 -1.77 -11.62 -5.32
C ASN A 50 -1.02 -12.08 -6.57
N PHE A 51 0.03 -11.37 -6.97
CA PHE A 51 0.88 -11.75 -8.10
C PHE A 51 1.58 -13.09 -7.85
N ILE A 52 2.15 -13.29 -6.66
CA ILE A 52 2.79 -14.54 -6.26
C ILE A 52 1.78 -15.69 -6.24
N ASN A 53 0.61 -15.50 -5.63
CA ASN A 53 -0.42 -16.54 -5.56
C ASN A 53 -0.95 -16.95 -6.94
N LYS A 54 -1.09 -15.99 -7.86
CA LYS A 54 -1.59 -16.24 -9.22
C LYS A 54 -0.56 -16.93 -10.11
N ASN A 55 0.68 -16.45 -10.11
CA ASN A 55 1.70 -16.89 -11.06
C ASN A 55 2.62 -17.98 -10.48
N LYS A 56 2.68 -18.11 -9.15
CA LYS A 56 3.62 -18.99 -8.42
C LYS A 56 5.08 -18.75 -8.80
N THR A 57 5.44 -17.48 -9.08
CA THR A 57 6.78 -17.07 -9.50
C THR A 57 7.43 -16.16 -8.46
N VAL A 58 8.77 -16.20 -8.41
CA VAL A 58 9.56 -15.21 -7.67
C VAL A 58 9.43 -13.85 -8.33
N VAL A 59 9.12 -12.82 -7.53
CA VAL A 59 9.03 -11.44 -7.96
C VAL A 59 10.42 -10.82 -7.88
N THR A 60 11.01 -10.56 -9.04
CA THR A 60 12.27 -9.82 -9.18
C THR A 60 12.02 -8.32 -9.22
N TYR A 61 13.07 -7.53 -9.02
CA TYR A 61 12.96 -6.07 -9.08
C TYR A 61 12.43 -5.57 -10.43
N ASP A 62 12.83 -6.22 -11.52
CA ASP A 62 12.33 -5.88 -12.87
C ASP A 62 10.83 -6.14 -13.00
N LEU A 63 10.35 -7.30 -12.53
CA LEU A 63 8.93 -7.65 -12.51
C LEU A 63 8.12 -6.70 -11.62
N TYR A 64 8.68 -6.33 -10.46
CA TYR A 64 8.06 -5.37 -9.56
C TYR A 64 7.83 -4.03 -10.28
N ILE A 65 8.86 -3.47 -10.92
CA ILE A 65 8.78 -2.17 -11.60
C ILE A 65 7.89 -2.21 -12.84
N LYS A 66 7.97 -3.28 -13.65
CA LYS A 66 7.24 -3.36 -14.93
C LYS A 66 5.80 -3.83 -14.79
N SER A 67 5.51 -4.71 -13.84
CA SER A 67 4.23 -5.43 -13.78
C SER A 67 3.40 -5.10 -12.55
N ILE A 68 4.01 -4.75 -11.42
CA ILE A 68 3.30 -4.58 -10.15
C ILE A 68 3.12 -3.11 -9.80
N LEU A 69 4.20 -2.33 -9.81
CA LEU A 69 4.18 -0.92 -9.47
C LEU A 69 3.20 -0.09 -10.35
N PRO A 70 3.07 -0.33 -11.67
CA PRO A 70 2.12 0.41 -12.49
C PRO A 70 0.65 0.14 -12.16
N LEU A 71 0.35 -1.00 -11.51
CA LEU A 71 -1.01 -1.34 -11.05
C LEU A 71 -1.40 -0.52 -9.80
N TYR A 72 -0.41 -0.01 -9.07
CA TYR A 72 -0.66 0.90 -7.97
C TYR A 72 -1.08 2.27 -8.51
N LYS A 73 -2.40 2.52 -8.52
CA LYS A 73 -2.94 3.86 -8.73
C LYS A 73 -3.04 4.55 -7.37
N GLU A 74 -2.20 5.57 -7.16
CA GLU A 74 -2.39 6.48 -6.05
C GLU A 74 -3.76 7.14 -6.23
N LYS A 75 -4.67 6.95 -5.26
CA LYS A 75 -5.92 7.70 -5.26
C LYS A 75 -5.52 9.16 -5.08
N SER A 76 -5.44 9.91 -6.19
CA SER A 76 -5.32 11.35 -6.14
C SER A 76 -6.56 11.84 -5.40
N PHE A 77 -6.40 12.21 -4.13
CA PHE A 77 -7.42 12.97 -3.43
C PHE A 77 -7.51 14.30 -4.16
N ILE A 78 -8.47 14.44 -5.07
CA ILE A 78 -8.92 15.76 -5.49
C ILE A 78 -9.65 16.33 -4.29
N ILE A 79 -8.90 16.96 -3.38
CA ILE A 79 -9.48 17.88 -2.42
C ILE A 79 -9.93 19.07 -3.26
N ARG A 80 -11.21 19.12 -3.64
CA ARG A 80 -11.81 20.39 -4.05
C ARG A 80 -11.67 21.30 -2.84
N LYS A 81 -10.72 22.24 -2.90
CA LYS A 81 -10.82 23.43 -2.08
C LYS A 81 -12.06 24.15 -2.59
N ASP A 82 -13.17 24.08 -1.86
CA ASP A 82 -14.25 25.05 -2.02
C ASP A 82 -13.65 26.42 -1.72
N LYS A 83 -13.16 27.07 -2.77
CA LYS A 83 -12.80 28.48 -2.76
C LYS A 83 -13.86 29.21 -3.58
N ASN A 84 -14.60 30.04 -2.87
CA ASN A 84 -15.52 31.10 -3.31
C ASN A 84 -17.00 30.71 -3.38
N SER A 85 -17.71 30.92 -2.27
CA SER A 85 -18.67 32.02 -2.30
C SER A 85 -18.21 33.03 -1.26
N TYR A 86 -17.52 34.06 -1.72
CA TYR A 86 -17.57 35.34 -1.04
C TYR A 86 -19.05 35.73 -1.05
N GLY A 87 -19.77 35.44 0.04
CA GLY A 87 -20.99 36.15 0.37
C GLY A 87 -20.56 37.58 0.66
N LEU A 88 -20.42 38.36 -0.41
CA LEU A 88 -20.28 39.81 -0.36
C LEU A 88 -21.36 40.32 0.60
N ALA A 89 -20.89 41.11 1.54
CA ALA A 89 -21.71 41.81 2.51
C ALA A 89 -22.92 42.45 1.84
N ASN A 90 -24.13 42.07 2.25
CA ASN A 90 -25.23 43.03 2.27
C ASN A 90 -25.07 43.84 3.55
N ILE A 91 -24.14 44.79 3.50
CA ILE A 91 -24.16 45.96 4.37
C ILE A 91 -24.65 47.08 3.46
N ASP A 92 -25.84 47.58 3.80
CA ASP A 92 -26.47 48.79 3.30
C ASP A 92 -27.02 48.76 1.85
N ASP A 93 -28.23 48.22 1.70
CA ASP A 93 -29.21 48.85 0.80
C ASP A 93 -29.89 49.98 1.58
N ILE A 94 -29.59 51.21 1.14
CA ILE A 94 -30.23 52.49 1.45
C ILE A 94 -31.61 52.57 0.80
#